data_AF-A0A7W5EYU8-F1
#
_entry.id   AF-A0A7W5EYU8-F1
#
_cell.length_a   1.000
_cell.length_b   1.000
_cell.length_c   1.000
_cell.angle_alpha   90.00
_cell.angle_beta   90.00
_cell.angle_gamma   90.00
#
_symmetry.space_group_name_H-M   'P 1'
#
loop_
_entity.id
_entity.type
_entity.pdbx_description
1 polymer ?
#
loop_
_entity_poly.entity_id
_entity_poly.type
_entity_poly.pdbx_seq_one_letter_code
_entity_poly.pdbx_strand_id
1 'polypeptide(L)'
;MPISSTVRPQTPATVWLARGRHASGAAEDVLRRSLQQRKDSQDIDDFLELSEAEAGPSERVFEARWQVGDGVTVRARLSVTPGPDGEGQEWILVAEAEQPWSDDWPSPTGLFWPQEPDAAWDRDAAANLSLREINPLPQDDKEMKRLLRNTVRGGWHIHVVVHEAMTTDEQGRMPVARWLPPGLRHRVVEHRAVPQQSRGLNWALRDSGVQVPRGGAVVLPGTPAPEGYDAEDFSVRAVFLDGSEPADLVDAVKRFAALPRPLPDGAEDALTALREDWHLLNLQEELDRQRGLVAMYADALEAMTKSRDLYREAAERAHEALTAYQESDGTAPARQQPSGAPAVSPLQQLTRTFERLKGRSS
;
A
#
# COMPACT_ATOMS: atom_id res chain seq x y z
N MET A 1 31.37 4.09 0.97
CA MET A 1 30.33 4.16 2.01
C MET A 1 29.29 3.10 1.68
N PRO A 2 29.10 2.07 2.51
CA PRO A 2 28.02 1.12 2.29
C PRO A 2 26.71 1.81 2.69
N ILE A 3 25.75 1.82 1.78
CA ILE A 3 24.39 2.31 2.02
C ILE A 3 23.76 1.29 2.98
N SER A 4 23.41 1.70 4.20
CA SER A 4 22.67 0.86 5.15
C SER A 4 21.47 0.25 4.44
N SER A 5 21.36 -1.08 4.44
CA SER A 5 20.13 -1.76 4.06
C SER A 5 19.07 -1.44 5.10
N THR A 6 18.26 -0.41 4.85
CA THR A 6 17.02 -0.21 5.59
C THR A 6 16.15 -1.44 5.35
N VAL A 7 15.85 -2.16 6.43
CA VAL A 7 14.92 -3.29 6.41
C VAL A 7 13.58 -2.74 5.93
N ARG A 8 13.10 -3.22 4.78
CA ARG A 8 11.80 -2.79 4.24
C ARG A 8 10.69 -3.26 5.19
N PRO A 9 9.68 -2.43 5.48
CA PRO A 9 8.55 -2.82 6.31
C PRO A 9 7.81 -4.01 5.68
N GLN A 10 7.37 -4.96 6.50
CA GLN A 10 6.58 -6.11 6.04
C GLN A 10 5.13 -5.69 5.75
N THR A 11 4.49 -6.34 4.78
CA THR A 11 3.06 -6.17 4.51
C THR A 11 2.25 -6.74 5.68
N PRO A 12 1.38 -5.95 6.34
CA PRO A 12 0.52 -6.47 7.39
C PRO A 12 -0.41 -7.57 6.88
N ALA A 13 -0.71 -8.57 7.71
CA ALA A 13 -1.57 -9.69 7.32
C ALA A 13 -3.02 -9.28 7.00
N THR A 14 -3.46 -8.09 7.43
CA THR A 14 -4.78 -7.51 7.14
C THR A 14 -4.86 -6.84 5.77
N VAL A 15 -3.73 -6.67 5.08
CA VAL A 15 -3.60 -5.82 3.89
C VAL A 15 -3.54 -6.65 2.61
N TRP A 16 -4.28 -6.20 1.61
CA TRP A 16 -4.27 -6.69 0.24
C TRP A 16 -3.81 -5.59 -0.72
N LEU A 17 -2.92 -5.95 -1.65
CA LEU A 17 -2.26 -5.00 -2.55
C LEU A 17 -2.32 -5.50 -3.99
N ALA A 18 -2.59 -4.58 -4.91
CA ALA A 18 -2.37 -4.76 -6.34
C ALA A 18 -1.99 -3.44 -7.02
N ARG A 19 -1.34 -3.58 -8.17
CA ARG A 19 -1.00 -2.49 -9.08
C ARG A 19 -1.28 -2.94 -10.51
N GLY A 20 -1.53 -1.99 -11.39
CA GLY A 20 -1.60 -2.28 -12.82
C GLY A 20 -1.71 -1.01 -13.66
N ARG A 21 -2.17 -1.19 -14.90
CA ARG A 21 -2.28 -0.15 -15.90
C ARG A 21 -3.57 -0.31 -16.70
N HIS A 22 -4.33 0.76 -16.79
CA HIS A 22 -5.47 0.91 -17.67
C HIS A 22 -5.02 1.46 -19.03
N ALA A 23 -5.40 0.76 -20.11
CA ALA A 23 -5.15 1.21 -21.47
C ALA A 23 -5.82 2.56 -21.72
N SER A 24 -5.20 3.42 -22.54
CA SER A 24 -5.65 4.80 -22.84
C SER A 24 -7.18 5.00 -22.80
N GLY A 25 -7.65 5.97 -22.03
CA GLY A 25 -9.08 6.27 -21.86
C GLY A 25 -9.35 7.05 -20.57
N ALA A 26 -10.62 7.25 -20.24
CA ALA A 26 -11.04 7.83 -18.97
C ALA A 26 -11.29 6.71 -17.95
N ALA A 27 -10.23 6.19 -17.31
CA ALA A 27 -10.38 5.14 -16.29
C ALA A 27 -11.31 5.56 -15.15
N GLU A 28 -11.36 6.86 -14.84
CA GLU A 28 -12.30 7.44 -13.88
C GLU A 28 -13.77 7.18 -14.24
N ASP A 29 -14.17 7.29 -15.50
CA ASP A 29 -15.55 7.03 -15.93
C ASP A 29 -15.92 5.53 -15.86
N VAL A 30 -14.92 4.67 -16.05
CA VAL A 30 -15.07 3.23 -15.89
C VAL A 30 -15.26 2.89 -14.41
N LEU A 31 -14.42 3.47 -13.53
CA LEU A 31 -14.50 3.29 -12.08
C LEU A 31 -15.80 3.82 -11.50
N ARG A 32 -16.23 5.04 -11.84
CA ARG A 32 -17.50 5.61 -11.38
C ARG A 32 -18.68 4.70 -11.72
N ARG A 33 -18.76 4.22 -12.97
CA ARG A 33 -19.85 3.34 -13.41
C ARG A 33 -19.81 1.99 -12.70
N SER A 34 -18.62 1.39 -12.59
CA SER A 34 -18.42 0.11 -11.91
C SER A 34 -18.82 0.21 -10.43
N LEU A 35 -18.28 1.18 -9.69
CA LEU A 35 -18.57 1.38 -8.27
C LEU A 35 -20.04 1.74 -8.01
N GLN A 36 -20.66 2.57 -8.88
CA GLN A 36 -22.09 2.85 -8.79
C GLN A 36 -22.91 1.58 -8.97
N GLN A 37 -22.59 0.75 -9.95
CA GLN A 37 -23.27 -0.53 -10.16
C GLN A 37 -23.10 -1.46 -8.96
N ARG A 38 -21.90 -1.53 -8.36
CA ARG A 38 -21.63 -2.34 -7.16
C ARG A 38 -22.43 -1.85 -5.95
N LYS A 39 -22.57 -0.54 -5.80
CA LYS A 39 -23.39 0.07 -4.75
C LYS A 39 -24.87 -0.26 -4.95
N ASP A 40 -25.35 -0.13 -6.18
CA ASP A 40 -26.74 -0.43 -6.55
C ASP A 40 -27.07 -1.92 -6.38
N SER A 41 -26.09 -2.82 -6.60
CA SER A 41 -26.24 -4.26 -6.37
C SER A 41 -25.98 -4.69 -4.92
N GLN A 42 -25.60 -3.76 -4.04
CA GLN A 42 -25.23 -4.01 -2.64
C GLN A 42 -24.00 -4.92 -2.48
N ASP A 43 -23.13 -4.98 -3.49
CA ASP A 43 -21.81 -5.64 -3.41
C ASP A 43 -20.83 -4.80 -2.55
N ILE A 44 -21.05 -3.49 -2.48
CA ILE A 44 -20.33 -2.55 -1.60
C ILE A 44 -21.32 -1.70 -0.79
N ASP A 45 -20.88 -1.27 0.39
CA ASP A 45 -21.68 -0.41 1.27
C ASP A 45 -21.73 1.02 0.74
N ASP A 46 -20.56 1.57 0.41
CA ASP A 46 -20.42 2.91 -0.15
C ASP A 46 -19.09 3.12 -0.88
N PHE A 47 -19.02 4.16 -1.70
CA PHE A 47 -17.80 4.64 -2.34
C PHE A 47 -17.75 6.18 -2.41
N LEU A 48 -16.54 6.73 -2.50
CA LEU A 48 -16.28 8.16 -2.61
C LEU A 48 -15.17 8.41 -3.64
N GLU A 49 -15.36 9.38 -4.52
CA GLU A 49 -14.30 9.96 -5.34
C GLU A 49 -13.79 11.22 -4.66
N LEU A 50 -12.49 11.29 -4.37
CA LEU A 50 -11.89 12.46 -3.72
C LEU A 50 -11.74 13.62 -4.71
N SER A 51 -11.87 14.85 -4.21
CA SER A 51 -11.64 16.04 -5.03
C SER A 51 -10.15 16.21 -5.35
N GLU A 52 -9.83 16.98 -6.40
CA GLU A 52 -8.42 17.28 -6.76
C GLU A 52 -7.66 17.99 -5.63
N ALA A 53 -8.37 18.72 -4.76
CA ALA A 53 -7.77 19.37 -3.60
C ALA A 53 -7.30 18.36 -2.54
N GLU A 54 -7.96 17.20 -2.46
CA GLU A 54 -7.68 16.13 -1.50
C GLU A 54 -6.73 15.08 -2.07
N ALA A 55 -6.83 14.76 -3.38
CA ALA A 55 -6.00 13.77 -4.05
C ALA A 55 -4.67 14.33 -4.58
N GLY A 56 -4.64 15.62 -4.95
CA GLY A 56 -3.51 16.25 -5.64
C GLY A 56 -3.72 16.38 -7.15
N PRO A 57 -2.90 17.21 -7.81
CA PRO A 57 -3.09 17.54 -9.22
C PRO A 57 -2.82 16.33 -10.12
N SER A 58 -3.80 16.00 -10.96
CA SER A 58 -3.76 14.87 -11.92
C SER A 58 -3.82 13.46 -11.31
N GLU A 59 -3.99 13.34 -10.00
CA GLU A 59 -4.33 12.07 -9.35
C GLU A 59 -5.86 11.95 -9.23
N ARG A 60 -6.37 10.74 -9.40
CA ARG A 60 -7.77 10.39 -9.12
C ARG A 60 -7.80 9.31 -8.05
N VAL A 61 -8.54 9.54 -6.98
CA VAL A 61 -8.62 8.61 -5.85
C VAL A 61 -10.06 8.21 -5.62
N PHE A 62 -10.29 6.90 -5.51
CA PHE A 62 -11.56 6.30 -5.17
C PHE A 62 -11.41 5.49 -3.88
N GLU A 63 -12.25 5.78 -2.91
CA GLU A 63 -12.40 5.00 -1.69
C GLU A 63 -13.66 4.13 -1.78
N ALA A 64 -13.60 2.91 -1.26
CA ALA A 64 -14.76 2.04 -1.15
C ALA A 64 -14.75 1.23 0.15
N ARG A 65 -15.93 1.02 0.72
CA ARG A 65 -16.15 0.20 1.92
C ARG A 65 -17.15 -0.91 1.61
N TRP A 66 -16.88 -2.11 2.13
CA TRP A 66 -17.82 -3.22 2.06
C TRP A 66 -17.60 -4.21 3.21
N GLN A 67 -18.49 -5.19 3.31
CA GLN A 67 -18.36 -6.31 4.25
C GLN A 67 -18.07 -7.62 3.52
N VAL A 68 -17.27 -8.49 4.14
CA VAL A 68 -16.97 -9.83 3.64
C VAL A 68 -17.15 -10.88 4.74
N GLY A 69 -17.43 -12.12 4.33
CA GLY A 69 -17.59 -13.25 5.26
C GLY A 69 -18.61 -12.97 6.35
N ASP A 70 -18.22 -13.19 7.61
CA ASP A 70 -19.03 -12.99 8.81
C ASP A 70 -19.13 -11.51 9.24
N GLY A 71 -19.26 -10.59 8.28
CA GLY A 71 -19.42 -9.15 8.53
C GLY A 71 -18.12 -8.39 8.79
N VAL A 72 -16.98 -8.89 8.31
CA VAL A 72 -15.69 -8.19 8.42
C VAL A 72 -15.70 -6.97 7.52
N THR A 73 -15.46 -5.78 8.07
CA THR A 73 -15.33 -4.56 7.25
C THR A 73 -14.02 -4.57 6.49
N VAL A 74 -14.08 -4.23 5.21
CA VAL A 74 -12.93 -3.91 4.36
C VAL A 74 -13.02 -2.46 3.91
N ARG A 75 -11.89 -1.76 3.98
CA ARG A 75 -11.69 -0.42 3.45
C ARG A 75 -10.70 -0.53 2.31
N ALA A 76 -10.95 0.15 1.20
CA ALA A 76 -9.98 0.17 0.11
C ALA A 76 -9.89 1.53 -0.55
N ARG A 77 -8.69 1.81 -1.05
CA ARG A 77 -8.35 3.02 -1.77
C ARG A 77 -7.66 2.63 -3.07
N LEU A 78 -8.19 3.14 -4.18
CA LEU A 78 -7.63 3.02 -5.51
C LEU A 78 -7.16 4.41 -5.95
N SER A 79 -5.88 4.55 -6.26
CA SER A 79 -5.34 5.74 -6.92
C SER A 79 -5.05 5.45 -8.39
N VAL A 80 -5.33 6.43 -9.25
CA VAL A 80 -5.03 6.42 -10.68
C VAL A 80 -4.17 7.63 -11.01
N THR A 81 -3.03 7.40 -11.65
CA THR A 81 -2.09 8.43 -12.09
C THR A 81 -1.77 8.27 -13.57
N PRO A 82 -1.40 9.35 -14.28
CA PRO A 82 -0.93 9.24 -15.66
C PRO A 82 0.31 8.34 -15.75
N GLY A 83 0.36 7.48 -16.77
CA GLY A 83 1.54 6.63 -17.00
C GLY A 83 2.80 7.44 -17.35
N PRO A 84 4.00 6.93 -17.06
CA PRO A 84 5.27 7.65 -17.26
C PRO A 84 5.54 8.00 -18.73
N ASP A 85 5.05 7.16 -19.66
CA ASP A 85 5.22 7.36 -21.10
C ASP A 85 4.10 8.22 -21.73
N GLY A 86 3.19 8.78 -20.91
CA GLY A 86 2.02 9.52 -21.38
C GLY A 86 0.94 8.66 -22.05
N GLU A 87 1.21 7.37 -22.21
CA GLU A 87 0.26 6.38 -22.70
C GLU A 87 -0.41 5.68 -21.51
N GLY A 88 -1.75 5.68 -21.46
CA GLY A 88 -2.52 5.00 -20.42
C GLY A 88 -2.40 5.61 -19.02
N GLN A 89 -2.97 4.90 -18.04
CA GLN A 89 -3.01 5.33 -16.64
C GLN A 89 -2.56 4.17 -15.75
N GLU A 90 -1.67 4.43 -14.81
CA GLU A 90 -1.28 3.47 -13.79
C GLU A 90 -2.25 3.54 -12.62
N TRP A 91 -2.49 2.42 -11.96
CA TRP A 91 -3.34 2.36 -10.78
C TRP A 91 -2.69 1.54 -9.67
N ILE A 92 -2.90 1.96 -8.42
CA ILE A 92 -2.53 1.23 -7.20
C ILE A 92 -3.80 1.03 -6.38
N LEU A 93 -4.03 -0.19 -5.92
CA LEU A 93 -5.15 -0.55 -5.07
C LEU A 93 -4.64 -1.16 -3.77
N VAL A 94 -5.00 -0.53 -2.66
CA VAL A 94 -4.76 -1.01 -1.31
C VAL A 94 -6.11 -1.29 -0.66
N ALA A 95 -6.26 -2.47 -0.08
CA ALA A 95 -7.40 -2.79 0.77
C ALA A 95 -6.90 -3.28 2.13
N GLU A 96 -7.58 -2.90 3.20
CA GLU A 96 -7.31 -3.33 4.56
C GLU A 96 -8.60 -3.81 5.22
N ALA A 97 -8.53 -5.00 5.82
CA ALA A 97 -9.61 -5.60 6.59
C ALA A 97 -9.38 -5.44 8.10
N GLU A 98 -10.45 -5.52 8.88
CA GLU A 98 -10.37 -5.50 10.36
C GLU A 98 -9.73 -6.77 10.95
N GLN A 99 -9.55 -7.81 10.12
CA GLN A 99 -8.99 -9.11 10.48
C GLN A 99 -7.95 -9.55 9.44
N PRO A 100 -7.10 -10.55 9.73
CA PRO A 100 -6.19 -11.12 8.73
C PRO A 100 -6.94 -11.46 7.44
N TRP A 101 -6.35 -11.07 6.31
CA TRP A 101 -6.97 -11.21 5.01
C TRP A 101 -7.16 -12.69 4.66
N SER A 102 -8.36 -13.04 4.16
CA SER A 102 -8.63 -14.37 3.61
C SER A 102 -8.59 -14.35 2.09
N ASP A 103 -7.83 -15.27 1.49
CA ASP A 103 -7.75 -15.41 0.02
C ASP A 103 -9.07 -15.89 -0.61
N ASP A 104 -9.98 -16.45 0.19
CA ASP A 104 -11.31 -16.88 -0.26
C ASP A 104 -12.26 -15.69 -0.47
N TRP A 105 -11.93 -14.51 0.07
CA TRP A 105 -12.73 -13.30 -0.15
C TRP A 105 -12.61 -12.81 -1.60
N PRO A 106 -13.63 -12.12 -2.14
CA PRO A 106 -13.57 -11.50 -3.46
C PRO A 106 -12.34 -10.59 -3.58
N SER A 107 -11.68 -10.60 -4.73
CA SER A 107 -10.57 -9.68 -4.97
C SER A 107 -11.07 -8.23 -5.04
N PRO A 108 -10.43 -7.29 -4.32
CA PRO A 108 -10.72 -5.86 -4.41
C PRO A 108 -10.67 -5.33 -5.84
N THR A 109 -9.72 -5.78 -6.66
CA THR A 109 -9.66 -5.42 -8.09
C THR A 109 -10.92 -5.85 -8.85
N GLY A 110 -11.51 -6.99 -8.47
CA GLY A 110 -12.76 -7.49 -9.02
C GLY A 110 -13.99 -6.64 -8.68
N LEU A 111 -13.92 -5.89 -7.57
CA LEU A 111 -14.95 -4.98 -7.12
C LEU A 111 -14.82 -3.61 -7.80
N PHE A 112 -13.61 -3.04 -7.85
CA PHE A 112 -13.38 -1.73 -8.46
C PHE A 112 -13.54 -1.75 -9.98
N TRP A 113 -12.96 -2.75 -10.65
CA TRP A 113 -12.91 -2.79 -12.11
C TRP A 113 -13.98 -3.71 -12.72
N PRO A 114 -14.50 -3.36 -13.92
CA PRO A 114 -15.36 -4.25 -14.68
C PRO A 114 -14.62 -5.55 -15.04
N GLN A 115 -15.35 -6.66 -15.08
CA GLN A 115 -14.79 -7.98 -15.37
C GLN A 115 -14.90 -8.36 -16.85
N GLU A 116 -15.52 -7.50 -17.65
CA GLU A 116 -15.66 -7.64 -19.08
C GLU A 116 -14.29 -7.59 -19.78
N PRO A 117 -14.10 -8.30 -20.90
CA PRO A 117 -12.80 -8.37 -21.59
C PRO A 117 -12.32 -7.03 -22.17
N ASP A 118 -13.22 -6.09 -22.42
CA ASP A 118 -12.94 -4.78 -23.02
C ASP A 118 -12.55 -3.70 -22.00
N ALA A 119 -12.54 -4.03 -20.70
CA ALA A 119 -12.25 -3.09 -19.63
C ALA A 119 -10.78 -2.65 -19.55
N ALA A 120 -9.85 -3.40 -20.17
CA ALA A 120 -8.45 -3.03 -20.43
C ALA A 120 -7.62 -2.49 -19.24
N TRP A 121 -8.00 -2.79 -18.00
CA TRP A 121 -7.29 -2.43 -16.77
C TRP A 121 -6.21 -3.44 -16.35
N ASP A 122 -6.26 -4.64 -16.95
CA ASP A 122 -5.62 -5.87 -16.49
C ASP A 122 -4.18 -6.01 -16.96
N ARG A 123 -3.46 -4.91 -17.12
CA ARG A 123 -2.03 -4.91 -17.49
C ARG A 123 -1.15 -4.62 -16.28
N ASP A 124 -0.04 -5.32 -16.15
CA ASP A 124 1.03 -4.98 -15.23
C ASP A 124 1.72 -3.68 -15.67
N ALA A 125 1.99 -2.80 -14.72
CA ALA A 125 2.58 -1.48 -15.00
C ALA A 125 4.04 -1.59 -15.50
N ALA A 126 4.81 -2.57 -15.04
CA ALA A 126 6.26 -2.64 -15.30
C ALA A 126 6.62 -3.37 -16.61
N ALA A 127 5.90 -4.46 -16.92
CA ALA A 127 6.21 -5.35 -18.03
C ALA A 127 5.06 -5.49 -19.04
N ASN A 128 3.95 -4.76 -18.87
CA ASN A 128 2.77 -4.78 -19.73
C ASN A 128 2.16 -6.20 -19.92
N LEU A 129 2.33 -7.03 -18.89
CA LEU A 129 1.81 -8.41 -18.85
C LEU A 129 0.34 -8.41 -18.51
N SER A 130 -0.45 -9.33 -19.04
CA SER A 130 -1.83 -9.47 -18.58
C SER A 130 -1.87 -10.12 -17.19
N LEU A 131 -2.73 -9.58 -16.32
CA LEU A 131 -3.05 -10.10 -15.00
C LEU A 131 -4.12 -11.21 -15.06
N ARG A 132 -4.81 -11.36 -16.18
CA ARG A 132 -5.94 -12.30 -16.35
C ARG A 132 -5.67 -13.40 -17.37
N GLU A 133 -4.73 -13.18 -18.28
CA GLU A 133 -4.42 -14.08 -19.39
C GLU A 133 -3.07 -14.77 -19.22
N ILE A 134 -2.81 -15.76 -20.08
CA ILE A 134 -1.52 -16.43 -20.19
C ILE A 134 -0.54 -15.52 -20.91
N ASN A 135 0.63 -15.26 -20.31
CA ASN A 135 1.69 -14.51 -20.94
C ASN A 135 2.72 -15.47 -21.58
N PRO A 136 2.74 -15.64 -22.92
CA PRO A 136 3.74 -16.48 -23.56
C PRO A 136 5.14 -15.87 -23.42
N LEU A 137 6.13 -16.71 -23.11
CA LEU A 137 7.50 -16.25 -22.99
C LEU A 137 8.12 -15.92 -24.36
N PRO A 138 8.93 -14.84 -24.47
CA PRO A 138 9.64 -14.51 -25.70
C PRO A 138 10.48 -15.66 -26.24
N GLN A 139 10.55 -15.79 -27.57
CA GLN A 139 11.36 -16.83 -28.22
C GLN A 139 12.87 -16.53 -28.11
N ASP A 140 13.24 -15.25 -28.02
CA ASP A 140 14.62 -14.85 -27.80
C ASP A 140 15.02 -14.99 -26.32
N ASP A 141 16.07 -15.77 -26.06
CA ASP A 141 16.55 -16.07 -24.70
C ASP A 141 16.98 -14.81 -23.93
N LYS A 142 17.50 -13.77 -24.61
CA LYS A 142 17.94 -12.53 -23.97
C LYS A 142 16.73 -11.67 -23.59
N GLU A 143 15.71 -11.60 -24.43
CA GLU A 143 14.44 -10.96 -24.13
C GLU A 143 13.71 -11.66 -22.99
N MET A 144 13.63 -13.00 -23.02
CA MET A 144 13.07 -13.81 -21.94
C MET A 144 13.79 -13.54 -20.61
N LYS A 145 15.13 -13.57 -20.61
CA LYS A 145 15.93 -13.27 -19.42
C LYS A 145 15.72 -11.84 -18.91
N ARG A 146 15.54 -10.86 -19.80
CA ARG A 146 15.24 -9.48 -19.41
C ARG A 146 13.84 -9.36 -18.81
N LEU A 147 12.84 -10.00 -19.42
CA LEU A 147 11.46 -10.02 -18.95
C LEU A 147 11.39 -10.60 -17.53
N LEU A 148 11.84 -11.84 -17.35
CA LEU A 148 11.76 -12.53 -16.06
C LEU A 148 12.49 -11.77 -14.95
N ARG A 149 13.68 -11.22 -15.24
CA ARG A 149 14.43 -10.39 -14.30
C ARG A 149 13.69 -9.11 -13.91
N ASN A 150 12.96 -8.49 -14.83
CA ASN A 150 12.19 -7.28 -14.55
C ASN A 150 10.92 -7.60 -13.76
N THR A 151 10.26 -8.72 -14.05
CA THR A 151 9.01 -9.11 -13.36
C THR A 151 9.22 -9.44 -11.89
N VAL A 152 10.33 -10.09 -11.55
CA VAL A 152 10.63 -10.38 -10.13
C VAL A 152 11.02 -9.12 -9.34
N ARG A 153 11.28 -7.98 -10.01
CA ARG A 153 11.57 -6.71 -9.35
C ARG A 153 10.26 -5.98 -9.07
N GLY A 154 10.08 -5.56 -7.82
CA GLY A 154 8.98 -4.70 -7.43
C GLY A 154 7.94 -5.36 -6.53
N GLY A 155 7.83 -6.68 -6.50
CA GLY A 155 7.08 -7.41 -5.46
C GLY A 155 5.54 -7.26 -5.47
N TRP A 156 4.98 -6.56 -6.47
CA TRP A 156 3.53 -6.31 -6.59
C TRP A 156 2.73 -7.56 -6.96
N HIS A 157 3.30 -8.43 -7.80
CA HIS A 157 2.64 -9.63 -8.32
C HIS A 157 3.38 -10.92 -7.94
N ILE A 158 2.63 -12.02 -7.87
CA ILE A 158 3.16 -13.37 -7.73
C ILE A 158 3.34 -13.93 -9.14
N HIS A 159 4.58 -14.10 -9.57
CA HIS A 159 4.87 -14.62 -10.91
C HIS A 159 5.00 -16.13 -10.88
N VAL A 160 4.22 -16.81 -11.71
CA VAL A 160 4.23 -18.26 -11.87
C VAL A 160 4.71 -18.59 -13.27
N VAL A 161 5.72 -19.44 -13.40
CA VAL A 161 6.18 -19.92 -14.70
C VAL A 161 5.77 -21.37 -14.88
N VAL A 162 5.00 -21.64 -15.93
CA VAL A 162 4.55 -22.98 -16.32
C VAL A 162 5.24 -23.40 -17.60
N HIS A 163 5.82 -24.60 -17.61
CA HIS A 163 6.43 -25.17 -18.81
C HIS A 163 5.55 -26.26 -19.40
N GLU A 164 5.15 -26.10 -20.67
CA GLU A 164 4.34 -27.10 -21.37
C GLU A 164 5.19 -28.33 -21.72
N ALA A 165 4.81 -29.51 -21.22
CA ALA A 165 5.52 -30.76 -21.56
C ALA A 165 5.35 -31.13 -23.04
N MET A 166 4.15 -30.85 -23.56
CA MET A 166 3.63 -31.11 -24.90
C MET A 166 2.68 -29.97 -25.27
N THR A 167 2.34 -29.84 -26.55
CA THR A 167 1.34 -28.87 -27.01
C THR A 167 -0.01 -29.09 -26.32
N THR A 168 -0.54 -28.03 -25.72
CA THR A 168 -1.80 -28.04 -24.97
C THR A 168 -3.01 -27.93 -25.91
N ASP A 169 -4.12 -28.56 -25.48
CA ASP A 169 -5.43 -28.42 -26.12
C ASP A 169 -6.12 -27.10 -25.71
N GLU A 170 -7.37 -26.90 -26.14
CA GLU A 170 -8.13 -25.69 -25.78
C GLU A 170 -8.30 -25.53 -24.26
N GLN A 171 -8.42 -26.64 -23.52
CA GLN A 171 -8.59 -26.60 -22.07
C GLN A 171 -7.30 -26.25 -21.33
N GLY A 172 -6.15 -26.65 -21.87
CA GLY A 172 -4.81 -26.32 -21.39
C GLY A 172 -4.31 -24.90 -21.74
N ARG A 173 -5.01 -24.22 -22.65
CA ARG A 173 -4.79 -22.79 -22.99
C ARG A 173 -5.55 -21.82 -22.10
N MET A 174 -6.25 -22.34 -21.09
CA MET A 174 -6.91 -21.51 -20.10
C MET A 174 -5.95 -21.19 -18.95
N PRO A 175 -5.97 -19.94 -18.42
CA PRO A 175 -5.12 -19.55 -17.31
C PRO A 175 -5.37 -20.39 -16.05
N VAL A 176 -4.31 -20.69 -15.30
CA VAL A 176 -4.37 -21.37 -14.00
C VAL A 176 -5.13 -20.52 -12.97
N ALA A 177 -5.17 -19.20 -13.15
CA ALA A 177 -5.84 -18.25 -12.28
C ALA A 177 -7.33 -18.60 -11.99
N ARG A 178 -8.02 -19.32 -12.88
CA ARG A 178 -9.41 -19.76 -12.66
C ARG A 178 -9.58 -20.69 -11.45
N TRP A 179 -8.53 -21.46 -11.12
CA TRP A 179 -8.51 -22.39 -9.98
C TRP A 179 -8.05 -21.73 -8.68
N LEU A 180 -7.50 -20.52 -8.77
CA LEU A 180 -7.06 -19.79 -7.59
C LEU A 180 -8.25 -19.23 -6.80
N PRO A 181 -8.09 -19.10 -5.46
CA PRO A 181 -9.02 -18.35 -4.63
C PRO A 181 -9.26 -16.95 -5.21
N PRO A 182 -10.48 -16.41 -5.09
CA PRO A 182 -10.84 -15.13 -5.70
C PRO A 182 -9.87 -14.00 -5.34
N GLY A 183 -9.38 -13.93 -4.10
CA GLY A 183 -8.45 -12.92 -3.62
C GLY A 183 -7.07 -12.95 -4.30
N LEU A 184 -6.67 -14.08 -4.89
CA LEU A 184 -5.37 -14.23 -5.56
C LEU A 184 -5.42 -14.03 -7.08
N ARG A 185 -6.61 -14.07 -7.69
CA ARG A 185 -6.76 -14.09 -9.16
C ARG A 185 -6.10 -12.90 -9.87
N HIS A 186 -6.15 -11.72 -9.27
CA HIS A 186 -5.58 -10.49 -9.86
C HIS A 186 -4.18 -10.14 -9.31
N ARG A 187 -3.59 -11.04 -8.52
CA ARG A 187 -2.23 -10.90 -7.99
C ARG A 187 -1.25 -11.85 -8.67
N VAL A 188 -1.75 -12.90 -9.32
CA VAL A 188 -0.93 -13.93 -9.97
C VAL A 188 -0.79 -13.63 -11.45
N VAL A 189 0.46 -13.59 -11.92
CA VAL A 189 0.80 -13.42 -13.33
C VAL A 189 1.40 -14.73 -13.83
N GLU A 190 0.71 -15.35 -14.79
CA GLU A 190 1.14 -16.61 -15.37
C GLU A 190 2.00 -16.37 -16.62
N HIS A 191 3.18 -16.98 -16.62
CA HIS A 191 4.10 -17.07 -17.75
C HIS A 191 4.10 -18.48 -18.31
N ARG A 192 4.02 -18.62 -19.64
CA ARG A 192 3.98 -19.92 -20.31
C ARG A 192 5.15 -20.11 -21.25
N ALA A 193 5.91 -21.18 -21.00
CA ALA A 193 7.00 -21.63 -21.85
C ALA A 193 6.54 -22.79 -22.73
N VAL A 194 6.81 -22.72 -24.04
CA VAL A 194 6.54 -23.83 -24.97
C VAL A 194 7.55 -24.96 -24.79
N PRO A 195 7.27 -26.20 -25.25
CA PRO A 195 8.10 -27.37 -24.94
C PRO A 195 9.59 -27.26 -25.32
N GLN A 196 9.91 -26.48 -26.35
CA GLN A 196 11.28 -26.28 -26.84
C GLN A 196 12.08 -25.26 -26.02
N GLN A 197 11.42 -24.43 -25.21
CA GLN A 197 12.04 -23.35 -24.43
C GLN A 197 12.65 -23.83 -23.10
N SER A 198 12.57 -25.11 -22.76
CA SER A 198 13.00 -25.65 -21.45
C SER A 198 14.41 -25.26 -21.04
N ARG A 199 15.35 -25.25 -22.00
CA ARG A 199 16.76 -24.92 -21.77
C ARG A 199 16.97 -23.41 -21.61
N GLY A 200 16.38 -22.62 -22.50
CA GLY A 200 16.46 -21.15 -22.47
C GLY A 200 15.85 -20.58 -21.19
N LEU A 201 14.69 -21.12 -20.79
CA LEU A 201 14.01 -20.77 -19.55
C LEU A 201 14.89 -20.98 -18.31
N ASN A 202 15.46 -22.17 -18.16
CA ASN A 202 16.31 -22.49 -17.01
C ASN A 202 17.65 -21.72 -17.03
N TRP A 203 18.13 -21.32 -18.21
CA TRP A 203 19.25 -20.39 -18.31
C TRP A 203 18.86 -18.97 -17.86
N ALA A 204 17.68 -18.50 -18.23
CA ALA A 204 17.14 -17.19 -17.85
C ALA A 204 16.92 -17.06 -16.34
N LEU A 205 16.46 -18.15 -15.69
CA LEU A 205 16.15 -18.21 -14.26
C LEU A 205 17.36 -18.50 -13.35
N ARG A 206 18.54 -18.80 -13.93
CA ARG A 206 19.75 -19.15 -13.16
C ARG A 206 20.09 -18.13 -12.08
N ASP A 207 19.95 -16.84 -12.38
CA ASP A 207 20.31 -15.75 -11.46
C ASP A 207 19.31 -15.64 -10.29
N SER A 208 18.09 -16.18 -10.45
CA SER A 208 17.06 -16.24 -9.42
C SER A 208 17.15 -17.51 -8.55
N GLY A 209 18.08 -18.43 -8.85
CA GLY A 209 18.30 -19.66 -8.08
C GLY A 209 17.20 -20.72 -8.22
N VAL A 210 16.30 -20.58 -9.20
CA VAL A 210 15.18 -21.50 -9.41
C VAL A 210 15.30 -22.27 -10.72
N GLN A 211 14.71 -23.47 -10.75
CA GLN A 211 14.65 -24.32 -11.94
C GLN A 211 13.20 -24.77 -12.19
N VAL A 212 12.77 -24.69 -13.44
CA VAL A 212 11.46 -25.17 -13.90
C VAL A 212 11.62 -26.60 -14.45
N PRO A 213 10.98 -27.59 -13.82
CA PRO A 213 10.94 -28.96 -14.32
C PRO A 213 10.25 -29.02 -15.69
N ARG A 214 10.66 -29.96 -16.53
CA ARG A 214 9.99 -30.16 -17.82
C ARG A 214 8.56 -30.65 -17.60
N GLY A 215 7.59 -29.86 -18.05
CA GLY A 215 6.17 -30.15 -17.80
C GLY A 215 5.69 -29.71 -16.42
N GLY A 216 6.53 -29.02 -15.65
CA GLY A 216 6.24 -28.54 -14.32
C GLY A 216 6.02 -27.03 -14.29
N ALA A 217 6.02 -26.49 -13.08
CA ALA A 217 5.89 -25.06 -12.84
C ALA A 217 6.75 -24.61 -11.65
N VAL A 218 7.00 -23.32 -11.53
CA VAL A 218 7.65 -22.72 -10.36
C VAL A 218 7.00 -21.39 -10.01
N VAL A 219 6.87 -21.09 -8.73
CA VAL A 219 6.54 -19.74 -8.24
C VAL A 219 7.84 -18.97 -8.04
N LEU A 220 8.00 -17.83 -8.71
CA LEU A 220 9.22 -17.04 -8.64
C LEU A 220 9.35 -16.33 -7.29
N PRO A 221 10.57 -16.26 -6.71
CA PRO A 221 10.79 -15.70 -5.37
C PRO A 221 10.51 -14.20 -5.28
N GLY A 222 10.54 -13.46 -6.38
CA GLY A 222 10.62 -11.99 -6.32
C GLY A 222 12.02 -11.51 -5.92
N THR A 223 12.19 -10.19 -5.72
CA THR A 223 13.45 -9.59 -5.29
C THR A 223 13.17 -8.40 -4.37
N PRO A 224 13.49 -8.48 -3.05
CA PRO A 224 14.13 -9.61 -2.38
C PRO A 224 13.18 -10.82 -2.24
N ALA A 225 13.74 -12.02 -2.06
CA ALA A 225 12.94 -13.21 -1.78
C ALA A 225 12.30 -13.11 -0.38
N PRO A 226 11.03 -13.53 -0.22
CA PRO A 226 10.37 -13.60 1.08
C PRO A 226 11.14 -14.47 2.07
N GLU A 227 11.04 -14.14 3.35
CA GLU A 227 11.55 -15.01 4.41
C GLU A 227 10.81 -16.35 4.38
N GLY A 228 11.56 -17.46 4.44
CA GLY A 228 11.00 -18.81 4.33
C GLY A 228 10.75 -19.30 2.90
N TYR A 229 11.17 -18.55 1.86
CA TYR A 229 11.15 -19.08 0.51
C TYR A 229 12.23 -20.14 0.30
N ASP A 230 11.82 -21.34 -0.13
CA ASP A 230 12.71 -22.39 -0.64
C ASP A 230 12.34 -22.79 -2.08
N ALA A 231 13.35 -22.89 -2.93
CA ALA A 231 13.14 -23.12 -4.36
C ALA A 231 12.54 -24.50 -4.66
N GLU A 232 12.83 -25.51 -3.84
CA GLU A 232 12.28 -26.86 -4.01
C GLU A 232 10.81 -26.90 -3.59
N ASP A 233 10.46 -26.26 -2.47
CA ASP A 233 9.09 -26.19 -1.93
C ASP A 233 8.09 -25.46 -2.85
N PHE A 234 8.58 -24.56 -3.71
CA PHE A 234 7.79 -23.78 -4.67
C PHE A 234 7.98 -24.22 -6.14
N SER A 235 8.60 -25.39 -6.35
CA SER A 235 8.75 -26.04 -7.66
C SER A 235 7.87 -27.28 -7.76
N VAL A 236 6.98 -27.30 -8.76
CA VAL A 236 6.05 -28.40 -9.02
C VAL A 236 6.58 -29.23 -10.18
N ARG A 237 6.80 -30.52 -9.94
CA ARG A 237 7.45 -31.42 -10.90
C ARG A 237 6.63 -31.68 -12.17
N ALA A 238 5.32 -31.79 -12.04
CA ALA A 238 4.42 -32.08 -13.14
C ALA A 238 3.11 -31.30 -12.97
N VAL A 239 2.71 -30.59 -14.03
CA VAL A 239 1.45 -29.85 -14.10
C VAL A 239 0.71 -30.35 -15.33
N PHE A 240 -0.45 -30.96 -15.10
CA PHE A 240 -1.33 -31.41 -16.17
C PHE A 240 -2.21 -30.24 -16.62
N LEU A 241 -2.14 -29.94 -17.91
CA LEU A 241 -2.86 -28.84 -18.55
C LEU A 241 -3.94 -29.43 -19.46
N ASP A 242 -4.73 -30.35 -18.91
CA ASP A 242 -5.75 -31.15 -19.58
C ASP A 242 -7.18 -30.77 -19.13
N GLY A 243 -7.31 -29.58 -18.51
CA GLY A 243 -8.55 -29.10 -17.93
C GLY A 243 -8.79 -29.52 -16.47
N SER A 244 -8.02 -30.45 -15.92
CA SER A 244 -8.06 -30.76 -14.49
C SER A 244 -7.48 -29.63 -13.63
N GLU A 245 -7.82 -29.62 -12.34
CA GLU A 245 -7.24 -28.68 -11.39
C GLU A 245 -5.79 -29.07 -11.09
N PRO A 246 -4.79 -28.17 -11.32
CA PRO A 246 -3.41 -28.43 -10.96
C PRO A 246 -3.21 -28.17 -9.46
N ALA A 247 -3.72 -29.06 -8.61
CA ALA A 247 -3.80 -28.88 -7.16
C ALA A 247 -2.45 -28.53 -6.50
N ASP A 248 -1.36 -29.21 -6.90
CA ASP A 248 -0.01 -28.94 -6.37
C ASP A 248 0.49 -27.53 -6.70
N LEU A 249 0.13 -27.00 -7.88
CA LEU A 249 0.47 -25.63 -8.27
C LEU A 249 -0.38 -24.61 -7.54
N VAL A 250 -1.68 -24.88 -7.39
CA VAL A 250 -2.59 -24.02 -6.62
C VAL A 250 -2.13 -23.94 -5.16
N ASP A 251 -1.76 -25.06 -4.56
CA ASP A 251 -1.22 -25.11 -3.20
C ASP A 251 0.10 -24.35 -3.06
N ALA A 252 1.05 -24.54 -4.00
CA ALA A 252 2.31 -23.79 -4.00
C ALA A 252 2.09 -22.26 -4.05
N VAL A 253 1.13 -21.80 -4.87
CA VAL A 253 0.77 -20.37 -4.95
C VAL A 253 0.14 -19.86 -3.65
N LYS A 254 -0.78 -20.64 -3.04
CA LYS A 254 -1.39 -20.28 -1.74
C LYS A 254 -0.33 -20.18 -0.64
N ARG A 255 0.54 -21.18 -0.52
CA ARG A 255 1.66 -21.17 0.45
C ARG A 255 2.58 -19.98 0.23
N PHE A 256 2.89 -19.65 -1.02
CA PHE A 256 3.73 -18.49 -1.34
C PHE A 256 3.05 -17.17 -0.98
N ALA A 257 1.75 -17.04 -1.25
CA ALA A 257 0.98 -15.84 -0.94
C ALA A 257 0.94 -15.53 0.57
N ALA A 258 0.96 -16.58 1.41
CA ALA A 258 0.98 -16.52 2.87
C ALA A 258 2.35 -16.18 3.48
N LEU A 259 3.44 -16.18 2.70
CA LEU A 259 4.76 -15.81 3.21
C LEU A 259 4.81 -14.31 3.58
N PRO A 260 5.50 -13.94 4.68
CA PRO A 260 5.77 -12.54 5.00
C PRO A 260 6.57 -11.87 3.88
N ARG A 261 5.98 -10.85 3.26
CA ARG A 261 6.57 -10.11 2.14
C ARG A 261 6.89 -8.67 2.54
N PRO A 262 8.00 -8.10 2.05
CA PRO A 262 8.24 -6.68 2.18
C PRO A 262 7.19 -5.89 1.38
N LEU A 263 6.83 -4.71 1.87
CA LEU A 263 6.00 -3.79 1.11
C LEU A 263 6.70 -3.44 -0.21
N PRO A 264 5.98 -3.55 -1.34
CA PRO A 264 6.51 -3.17 -2.64
C PRO A 264 6.65 -1.64 -2.72
N ASP A 265 7.51 -1.17 -3.64
CA ASP A 265 7.77 0.27 -3.80
C ASP A 265 6.48 1.03 -4.11
N GLY A 266 6.17 2.05 -3.30
CA GLY A 266 4.94 2.86 -3.39
C GLY A 266 3.75 2.35 -2.57
N ALA A 267 3.79 1.13 -2.03
CA ALA A 267 2.69 0.60 -1.21
C ALA A 267 2.65 1.17 0.21
N GLU A 268 3.80 1.58 0.77
CA GLU A 268 3.86 2.18 2.10
C GLU A 268 3.11 3.52 2.14
N ASP A 269 3.36 4.39 1.15
CA ASP A 269 2.67 5.67 1.01
C ASP A 269 1.16 5.46 0.79
N ALA A 270 0.79 4.53 -0.09
CA ALA A 270 -0.61 4.23 -0.37
C ALA A 270 -1.35 3.62 0.84
N LEU A 271 -0.69 2.78 1.64
CA LEU A 271 -1.24 2.23 2.88
C LEU A 271 -1.37 3.30 3.97
N THR A 272 -0.40 4.21 4.05
CA THR A 272 -0.46 5.35 4.98
C THR A 272 -1.64 6.25 4.62
N ALA A 273 -1.80 6.59 3.34
CA ALA A 273 -2.93 7.36 2.85
C ALA A 273 -4.29 6.68 3.11
N LEU A 274 -4.38 5.35 2.98
CA LEU A 274 -5.59 4.59 3.35
C LEU A 274 -5.91 4.69 4.86
N ARG A 275 -4.90 4.78 5.73
CA ARG A 275 -5.09 4.77 7.19
C ARG A 275 -5.30 6.15 7.79
N GLU A 276 -4.58 7.14 7.28
CA GLU A 276 -4.54 8.49 7.83
C GLU A 276 -5.54 9.43 7.14
N ASP A 277 -5.77 9.26 5.84
CA ASP A 277 -6.61 10.13 5.02
C ASP A 277 -7.90 9.42 4.56
N TRP A 278 -8.51 8.59 5.42
CA TRP A 278 -9.75 7.88 5.12
C TRP A 278 -11.00 8.74 5.35
N HIS A 279 -11.95 8.73 4.41
CA HIS A 279 -13.12 9.61 4.45
C HIS A 279 -14.46 8.87 4.60
N LEU A 280 -14.54 7.60 4.22
CA LEU A 280 -15.77 6.80 4.32
C LEU A 280 -15.98 6.22 5.74
N LEU A 281 -16.20 7.11 6.71
CA LEU A 281 -16.55 6.76 8.09
C LEU A 281 -18.03 6.43 8.21
N ASN A 282 -18.37 5.41 9.00
CA ASN A 282 -19.75 5.21 9.42
C ASN A 282 -20.16 6.24 10.49
N LEU A 283 -21.46 6.37 10.76
CA LEU A 283 -21.97 7.37 11.71
C LEU A 283 -21.36 7.23 13.12
N GLN A 284 -21.11 6.00 13.57
CA GLN A 284 -20.52 5.76 14.88
C GLN A 284 -19.06 6.21 14.93
N GLU A 285 -18.28 5.86 13.91
CA GLU A 285 -16.88 6.29 13.74
C GLU A 285 -16.77 7.82 13.64
N GLU A 286 -17.68 8.46 12.90
CA GLU A 286 -17.73 9.92 12.79
C GLU A 286 -18.10 10.57 14.13
N LEU A 287 -19.07 10.02 14.86
CA LEU A 287 -19.42 10.51 16.21
C LEU A 287 -18.24 10.41 17.18
N ASP A 288 -17.51 9.31 17.15
CA ASP A 288 -16.37 9.09 18.03
C ASP A 288 -15.20 10.01 17.66
N ARG A 289 -14.97 10.26 16.36
CA ARG A 289 -14.02 11.27 15.89
C ARG A 289 -14.38 12.67 16.37
N GLN A 290 -15.64 13.08 16.21
CA GLN A 290 -16.11 14.41 16.65
C GLN A 290 -15.99 14.57 18.18
N ARG A 291 -16.31 13.52 18.95
CA ARG A 291 -16.09 13.52 20.41
C ARG A 291 -14.61 13.69 20.77
N GLY A 292 -13.72 12.99 20.07
CA GLY A 292 -12.27 13.14 20.24
C GLY A 292 -11.79 14.57 19.96
N LEU A 293 -12.27 15.19 18.87
CA LEU A 293 -11.95 16.58 18.55
C LEU A 293 -12.44 17.56 19.62
N VAL A 294 -13.67 17.39 20.10
CA VAL A 294 -14.23 18.23 21.18
C VAL A 294 -13.40 18.09 22.45
N ALA A 295 -12.98 16.87 22.82
CA ALA A 295 -12.12 16.64 23.97
C ALA A 295 -10.76 17.34 23.79
N MET A 296 -10.12 17.20 22.63
CA MET A 296 -8.84 17.87 22.34
C MET A 296 -8.95 19.40 22.43
N TYR A 297 -10.03 20.00 21.92
CA TYR A 297 -10.25 21.44 22.04
C TYR A 297 -10.53 21.87 23.47
N ALA A 298 -11.27 21.07 24.25
CA ALA A 298 -11.49 21.33 25.66
C ALA A 298 -10.16 21.35 26.44
N ASP A 299 -9.31 20.34 26.22
CA ASP A 299 -7.98 20.24 26.83
C ASP A 299 -7.09 21.43 26.44
N ALA A 300 -7.12 21.84 25.16
CA ALA A 300 -6.38 23.00 24.68
C ALA A 300 -6.85 24.30 25.35
N LEU A 301 -8.16 24.49 25.51
CA LEU A 301 -8.72 25.66 26.20
C LEU A 301 -8.39 25.67 27.70
N GLU A 302 -8.39 24.51 28.36
CA GLU A 302 -7.95 24.39 29.74
C GLU A 302 -6.46 24.76 29.89
N ALA A 303 -5.61 24.25 29.01
CA ALA A 303 -4.18 24.58 28.99
C ALA A 303 -3.95 26.09 28.76
N MET A 304 -4.70 26.70 27.84
CA MET A 304 -4.66 28.16 27.63
C MET A 304 -5.11 28.93 28.87
N THR A 305 -6.17 28.48 29.54
CA THR A 305 -6.67 29.11 30.77
C THR A 305 -5.63 29.04 31.89
N LYS A 306 -5.01 27.87 32.09
CA LYS A 306 -3.95 27.66 33.07
C LYS A 306 -2.73 28.52 32.78
N SER A 307 -2.31 28.61 31.51
CA SER A 307 -1.19 29.49 31.13
C SER A 307 -1.50 30.96 31.42
N ARG A 308 -2.72 31.44 31.11
CA ARG A 308 -3.16 32.80 31.44
C ARG A 308 -3.11 33.06 32.95
N ASP A 309 -3.58 32.12 33.77
CA ASP A 309 -3.59 32.30 35.22
C ASP A 309 -2.16 32.32 35.79
N LEU A 310 -1.25 31.50 35.26
CA LEU A 310 0.18 31.58 35.59
C LEU A 310 0.79 32.93 35.21
N TYR A 311 0.42 33.50 34.05
CA TYR A 311 0.88 34.84 33.67
C TYR A 311 0.34 35.93 34.60
N ARG A 312 -0.92 35.81 35.06
CA ARG A 312 -1.50 36.75 36.03
C ARG A 312 -0.73 36.70 37.35
N GLU A 313 -0.53 35.51 37.90
CA GLU A 313 0.22 35.35 39.15
C GLU A 313 1.67 35.86 39.03
N ALA A 314 2.32 35.63 37.89
CA ALA A 314 3.66 36.15 37.65
C ALA A 314 3.69 37.69 37.61
N ALA A 315 2.68 38.31 36.99
CA ALA A 315 2.55 39.77 36.94
C ALA A 315 2.28 40.36 38.33
N GLU A 316 1.41 39.74 39.12
CA GLU A 316 1.11 40.15 40.51
C GLU A 316 2.37 40.06 41.38
N ARG A 317 3.10 38.93 41.35
CA ARG A 317 4.37 38.80 42.08
C ARG A 317 5.43 39.82 41.64
N ALA A 318 5.49 40.15 40.36
CA ALA A 318 6.41 41.18 39.86
C ALA A 318 6.03 42.57 40.37
N HIS A 319 4.73 42.87 40.45
CA HIS A 319 4.24 44.13 41.01
C HIS A 319 4.53 44.24 42.51
N GLU A 320 4.27 43.19 43.28
CA GLU A 320 4.61 43.11 44.71
C GLU A 320 6.11 43.35 44.95
N ALA A 321 6.98 42.74 44.15
CA ALA A 321 8.43 42.94 44.24
C ALA A 321 8.84 44.40 43.93
N LEU A 322 8.20 45.05 42.96
CA LEU A 322 8.45 46.45 42.63
C LEU A 322 8.00 47.40 43.73
N THR A 323 6.82 47.18 44.31
CA THR A 323 6.29 47.99 45.42
C THR A 323 7.15 47.84 46.67
N ALA A 324 7.55 46.60 47.01
CA ALA A 324 8.47 46.35 48.12
C ALA A 324 9.83 47.07 47.92
N TYR A 325 10.35 47.09 46.70
CA TYR A 325 11.57 47.84 46.36
C TYR A 325 11.37 49.35 46.56
N GLN A 326 10.25 49.92 46.11
CA GLN A 326 9.92 51.34 46.28
C GLN A 326 9.68 51.75 47.74
N GLU A 327 9.04 50.90 48.53
CA GLU A 327 8.82 51.13 49.97
C GLU A 327 10.13 51.03 50.77
N SER A 328 11.04 50.15 50.34
CA SER A 328 12.39 50.06 50.92
C SER A 328 13.29 51.26 50.54
N ASP A 329 13.01 51.95 49.43
CA ASP A 329 13.67 53.21 49.04
C ASP A 329 13.27 54.40 49.96
N GLY A 330 12.36 54.20 50.91
CA GLY A 330 12.10 55.11 52.04
C GLY A 330 13.18 55.07 53.14
N THR A 331 14.16 54.17 53.06
CA THR A 331 15.32 54.13 53.96
C THR A 331 16.60 53.87 53.17
N ALA A 332 17.17 54.93 52.57
CA ALA A 332 18.49 54.83 51.95
C ALA A 332 19.56 54.53 53.03
N PRO A 333 20.55 53.67 52.70
CA PRO A 333 21.72 54.25 52.06
C PRO A 333 22.23 53.48 50.82
N ALA A 334 22.91 54.26 49.97
CA ALA A 334 23.98 53.91 49.03
C ALA A 334 23.77 52.76 48.04
N ARG A 335 23.55 53.19 46.80
CA ARG A 335 23.90 52.56 45.51
C ARG A 335 25.13 51.64 45.61
N GLN A 336 24.93 50.34 45.40
CA GLN A 336 25.96 49.42 44.92
C GLN A 336 25.45 48.72 43.66
N GLN A 337 26.14 48.96 42.54
CA GLN A 337 25.97 48.20 41.31
C GLN A 337 26.51 46.77 41.51
N PRO A 338 25.75 45.72 41.19
CA PRO A 338 26.32 44.43 40.85
C PRO A 338 26.59 44.40 39.34
N SER A 339 27.86 44.39 38.99
CA SER A 339 28.34 43.90 37.70
C SER A 339 28.13 42.39 37.64
N GLY A 340 27.20 41.93 36.78
CA GLY A 340 26.92 40.52 36.54
C GLY A 340 26.34 40.31 35.15
N ALA A 341 26.95 39.40 34.39
CA ALA A 341 26.70 39.08 32.97
C ALA A 341 25.22 38.84 32.61
N PRO A 342 24.81 39.05 31.34
CA PRO A 342 23.41 38.92 30.94
C PRO A 342 22.92 37.48 31.12
N ALA A 343 21.95 37.32 32.02
CA ALA A 343 21.18 36.09 32.16
C ALA A 343 20.35 35.87 30.89
N VAL A 344 20.58 34.73 30.23
CA VAL A 344 19.81 34.29 29.07
C VAL A 344 18.37 34.07 29.50
N SER A 345 17.44 34.81 28.89
CA SER A 345 16.04 34.86 29.26
C SER A 345 15.33 33.51 29.01
N PRO A 346 14.61 32.93 29.99
CA PRO A 346 13.93 31.63 29.87
C PRO A 346 12.83 31.59 28.79
N LEU A 347 12.40 32.76 28.29
CA LEU A 347 11.48 32.90 27.16
C LEU A 347 12.07 32.44 25.82
N GLN A 348 13.40 32.40 25.68
CA GLN A 348 14.06 31.90 24.45
C GLN A 348 14.10 30.37 24.36
N GLN A 349 13.92 29.66 25.48
CA GLN A 349 13.85 28.19 25.50
C GLN A 349 12.44 27.68 25.18
N LEU A 350 11.40 28.44 25.53
CA LEU A 350 10.01 28.11 25.20
C LEU A 350 9.67 28.39 23.72
N THR A 351 10.24 29.44 23.12
CA THR A 351 10.07 29.70 21.69
C THR A 351 10.78 28.67 20.81
N ARG A 352 11.96 28.17 21.21
CA ARG A 352 12.66 27.09 20.51
C ARG A 352 11.96 25.73 20.59
N THR A 353 11.21 25.46 21.66
CA THR A 353 10.44 24.21 21.77
C THR A 353 9.15 24.27 20.94
N PHE A 354 8.53 25.44 20.79
CA PHE A 354 7.39 25.65 19.88
C PHE A 354 7.77 25.63 18.39
N GLU A 355 8.92 26.20 17.99
CA GLU A 355 9.39 26.11 16.60
C GLU A 355 9.69 24.66 16.18
N ARG A 356 10.17 23.82 17.10
CA ARG A 356 10.46 22.41 16.84
C ARG A 356 9.21 21.53 16.70
N LEU A 357 8.07 21.97 17.25
CA LEU A 357 6.77 21.31 17.09
C LEU A 357 6.07 21.74 15.79
N LYS A 358 6.31 22.97 15.33
CA LYS A 358 5.76 23.49 14.05
C LYS A 358 6.50 22.94 12.82
N GLY A 359 7.76 22.53 12.95
CA GLY A 359 8.52 21.86 11.89
C GLY A 359 8.23 20.36 11.73
N ARG A 360 7.25 19.81 12.45
CA ARG A 360 6.81 18.41 12.37
C ARG A 360 5.41 18.24 11.76
N SER A 361 4.81 19.34 11.32
CA SER A 361 3.58 19.39 10.52
C SER A 361 3.92 20.08 9.20
N SER A 362 4.52 19.34 8.28
CA SER A 362 4.69 19.72 6.88
C SER A 362 4.80 18.45 6.06
#